data_AF-A0A7W1UBM9-F1
#
_entry.id   AF-A0A7W1UBM9-F1
#
_cell.length_a   1.000
_cell.length_b   1.000
_cell.length_c   1.000
_cell.angle_alpha   90.00
_cell.angle_beta   90.00
_cell.angle_gamma   90.00
#
_symmetry.space_group_name_H-M   'P 1'
#
loop_
_entity.id
_entity.type
_entity.pdbx_description
1 polymer ?
#
loop_
_entity_poly.entity_id
_entity_poly.type
_entity_poly.pdbx_seq_one_letter_code
_entity_poly.pdbx_strand_id
1 'polypeptide(L)' 'MCTIHIETELYPEAVVLHLKGRFDFHAMDTFLAALSQAEKAHHPRHIILDLHQVTIIDSMAIGRLVGTQHRLQRDAI' A
#
# COMPACT_ATOMS: atom_id res chain seq x y z
N MET A 1 -2.90 15.87 14.16
CA MET A 1 -2.07 14.74 13.68
C MET A 1 -2.60 14.35 12.31
N CYS A 2 -1.79 14.47 11.26
CA CYS A 2 -2.19 14.06 9.90
C CYS A 2 -1.79 12.61 9.69
N THR A 3 -2.76 11.70 9.76
CA THR A 3 -2.57 10.26 9.52
C THR A 3 -3.01 9.92 8.09
N ILE A 4 -2.37 8.92 7.47
CA ILE A 4 -2.87 8.38 6.21
C ILE A 4 -4.16 7.61 6.45
N HIS A 5 -5.16 7.82 5.60
CA HIS A 5 -6.34 6.97 5.56
C HIS A 5 -6.22 6.02 4.37
N ILE A 6 -6.54 4.74 4.60
CA ILE A 6 -6.46 3.70 3.58
C ILE A 6 -7.79 2.97 3.54
N GLU A 7 -8.44 3.03 2.39
CA GLU A 7 -9.64 2.23 2.08
C GLU A 7 -9.25 1.10 1.13
N THR A 8 -9.83 -0.08 1.33
CA THR A 8 -9.53 -1.27 0.54
C THR A 8 -10.71 -1.64 -0.33
N GLU A 9 -10.47 -1.80 -1.62
CA GLU A 9 -11.45 -2.29 -2.58
C GLU A 9 -10.96 -3.62 -3.19
N LEU A 10 -11.85 -4.61 -3.23
CA LEU A 10 -11.54 -5.97 -3.69
C LEU A 10 -12.07 -6.19 -5.12
N TYR A 11 -11.21 -6.70 -5.98
CA TYR A 11 -11.52 -7.12 -7.33
C TYR A 11 -11.12 -8.59 -7.53
N PRO A 12 -11.65 -9.29 -8.56
CA PRO A 12 -11.37 -10.71 -8.78
C PRO A 12 -9.88 -11.07 -8.89
N GLU A 13 -9.06 -10.22 -9.51
CA GLU A 13 -7.62 -10.45 -9.66
C GLU A 13 -6.75 -9.38 -8.98
N ALA A 14 -7.35 -8.43 -8.28
CA ALA A 14 -6.63 -7.30 -7.73
C ALA A 14 -7.20 -6.83 -6.39
N VAL A 15 -6.35 -6.23 -5.57
CA VAL A 15 -6.75 -5.44 -4.41
C VAL A 15 -6.27 -4.01 -4.62
N VAL A 16 -7.17 -3.04 -4.51
CA VAL A 16 -6.85 -1.61 -4.60
C VAL A 16 -6.82 -1.03 -3.19
N LEU A 17 -5.70 -0.40 -2.83
CA LEU A 17 -5.56 0.39 -1.62
C LEU A 17 -5.66 1.87 -2.00
N HIS A 18 -6.75 2.52 -1.63
CA HIS A 18 -6.96 3.95 -1.85
C HIS A 18 -6.36 4.74 -0.70
N LEU A 19 -5.23 5.40 -0.97
CA LEU A 19 -4.48 6.18 0.01
C LEU A 19 -4.94 7.64 -0.03
N LYS A 20 -5.24 8.20 1.14
CA LYS A 20 -5.66 9.60 1.31
C LYS A 20 -4.86 10.30 2.40
N GLY A 21 -4.34 11.48 2.08
CA GLY A 21 -3.59 12.32 3.01
C GLY A 21 -2.07 12.25 2.79
N ARG A 22 -1.30 12.20 3.87
CA ARG A 22 0.17 12.22 3.81
C ARG A 22 0.73 10.81 3.87
N PHE A 23 1.53 10.44 2.88
CA PHE A 23 2.26 9.18 2.88
C PHE A 23 3.74 9.45 3.18
N ASP A 24 4.05 9.51 4.47
CA ASP A 24 5.39 9.80 4.99
C ASP A 24 5.79 8.75 6.04
N PHE A 25 6.95 8.93 6.67
CA PHE A 25 7.44 8.02 7.71
C PHE A 25 6.39 7.64 8.77
N HIS A 26 5.50 8.54 9.16
CA HIS A 26 4.50 8.27 10.20
C HIS A 26 3.35 7.38 9.72
N ALA A 27 3.17 7.27 8.41
CA ALA A 27 2.13 6.46 7.78
C ALA A 27 2.51 4.98 7.61
N MET A 28 3.75 4.60 7.92
CA MET A 28 4.30 3.29 7.55
C MET A 28 3.59 2.11 8.22
N ASP A 29 3.29 2.20 9.51
CA ASP A 29 2.63 1.10 10.24
C ASP A 29 1.22 0.87 9.69
N THR A 30 0.48 1.94 9.42
CA THR A 30 -0.86 1.88 8.79
C THR A 30 -0.79 1.25 7.40
N PHE A 31 0.19 1.65 6.58
CA PHE A 31 0.39 1.09 5.25
C PHE A 31 0.74 -0.41 5.28
N LEU A 32 1.67 -0.83 6.15
CA LEU A 32 2.07 -2.23 6.25
C LEU A 32 0.93 -3.12 6.76
N ALA A 33 0.12 -2.62 7.69
CA ALA A 33 -1.06 -3.33 8.16
C ALA A 33 -2.08 -3.55 7.03
N ALA A 34 -2.39 -2.50 6.26
CA ALA A 34 -3.31 -2.58 5.12
C ALA A 34 -2.77 -3.51 4.01
N LEU A 35 -1.47 -3.42 3.71
CA LEU A 35 -0.81 -4.28 2.74
C LEU A 35 -0.87 -5.76 3.15
N SER A 36 -0.58 -6.09 4.41
CA SER A 36 -0.65 -7.48 4.90
C SER A 36 -2.07 -8.06 4.81
N GLN A 37 -3.10 -7.22 4.99
CA GLN A 37 -4.48 -7.63 4.78
C GLN A 37 -4.78 -7.85 3.30
N ALA A 38 -4.31 -6.98 2.41
CA ALA A 38 -4.48 -7.12 0.97
C ALA A 38 -3.82 -8.41 0.44
N GLU A 39 -2.60 -8.73 0.89
CA GLU A 39 -1.88 -9.97 0.51
C GLU A 39 -2.68 -11.24 0.86
N LYS A 40 -3.45 -11.22 1.95
CA LYS A 40 -4.26 -12.35 2.41
C LYS A 40 -5.63 -12.42 1.75
N ALA A 41 -6.07 -11.36 1.07
CA ALA A 41 -7.41 -11.29 0.50
C ALA A 41 -7.46 -12.00 -0.86
N HIS A 42 -8.00 -13.22 -0.89
CA HIS A 42 -8.28 -13.96 -2.12
C HIS A 42 -7.08 -14.27 -3.02
N HIS A 43 -5.85 -14.27 -2.49
CA HIS A 43 -4.61 -14.49 -3.26
C HIS A 43 -4.54 -13.62 -4.53
N PRO A 44 -4.51 -12.29 -4.37
CA PRO A 44 -4.66 -11.39 -5.50
C PRO A 44 -3.43 -11.45 -6.38
N ARG A 45 -3.63 -11.40 -7.69
CA ARG A 45 -2.54 -11.32 -8.67
C ARG A 45 -1.88 -9.96 -8.67
N HIS A 46 -2.64 -8.92 -8.34
CA HIS A 46 -2.19 -7.53 -8.35
C HIS A 46 -2.56 -6.81 -7.05
N ILE A 47 -1.65 -5.98 -6.55
CA ILE A 47 -1.93 -4.98 -5.52
C ILE A 47 -1.71 -3.62 -6.16
N ILE A 48 -2.74 -2.79 -6.17
CA ILE A 48 -2.74 -1.46 -6.77
C ILE A 48 -2.78 -0.45 -5.63
N LEU A 49 -1.87 0.53 -5.67
CA LEU A 49 -1.90 1.66 -4.76
C LEU A 49 -2.47 2.86 -5.52
N ASP A 50 -3.66 3.30 -5.14
CA ASP A 50 -4.24 4.54 -5.66
C ASP A 50 -3.75 5.72 -4.80
N LEU A 51 -2.98 6.60 -5.43
CA LEU A 51 -2.36 7.76 -4.82
C LEU A 51 -3.05 9.08 -5.19
N HIS A 52 -4.19 9.05 -5.89
CA HIS A 52 -4.88 10.25 -6.38
C HIS A 52 -5.21 11.27 -5.25
N GLN A 53 -5.51 10.79 -4.04
CA GLN A 53 -5.79 11.64 -2.87
C GLN A 53 -4.59 11.77 -1.91
N VAL A 54 -3.41 11.32 -2.30
CA VAL A 54 -2.17 11.52 -1.53
C VAL A 54 -1.62 12.90 -1.83
N THR A 55 -1.51 13.73 -0.80
CA THR A 55 -1.09 15.13 -0.95
C THR A 55 0.42 15.29 -0.89
N ILE A 56 1.12 14.41 -0.17
CA ILE A 56 2.57 14.46 0.07
C ILE A 56 3.12 13.03 0.16
N ILE A 57 4.29 12.82 -0.47
CA ILE A 57 5.10 11.60 -0.37
C ILE A 57 6.52 12.01 0.00
N ASP A 58 7.13 11.38 1.01
CA ASP A 58 8.53 11.60 1.37
C ASP A 58 9.47 10.49 0.85
N SER A 59 10.78 10.67 1.02
CA SER A 59 11.77 9.68 0.60
C SER A 59 11.66 8.34 1.35
N MET A 60 11.18 8.36 2.59
CA MET A 60 10.99 7.16 3.41
C MET A 60 9.87 6.30 2.81
N ALA A 61 8.73 6.90 2.47
CA ALA A 61 7.62 6.23 1.82
C ALA A 61 8.04 5.62 0.48
N ILE A 62 8.80 6.35 -0.34
CA ILE A 62 9.32 5.83 -1.63
C ILE A 62 10.24 4.62 -1.39
N GLY A 63 11.20 4.72 -0.47
CA GLY A 63 12.10 3.61 -0.16
C GLY A 63 11.35 2.37 0.33
N ARG A 64 10.28 2.57 1.10
CA ARG A 64 9.41 1.47 1.55
C ARG A 64 8.57 0.87 0.43
N LEU A 65 8.05 1.65 -0.51
CA LEU A 65 7.35 1.14 -1.70
C LEU A 65 8.25 0.22 -2.53
N VAL A 66 9.48 0.66 -2.80
CA VAL A 66 10.47 -0.13 -3.56
C VAL A 66 10.81 -1.43 -2.84
N GLY A 67 11.09 -1.36 -1.52
CA GLY A 67 11.37 -2.55 -0.73
C GLY A 67 10.20 -3.55 -0.71
N THR A 68 8.97 -3.05 -0.59
CA THR A 68 7.76 -3.87 -0.66
C THR A 68 7.61 -4.54 -2.02
N GLN A 69 7.78 -3.79 -3.10
CA GLN A 69 7.66 -4.30 -4.47
C GLN A 69 8.66 -5.43 -4.73
N HIS A 70 9.92 -5.27 -4.31
CA HIS A 70 10.93 -6.33 -4.42
C HIS A 70 10.62 -7.57 -3.59
N ARG A 71 10.06 -7.39 -2.38
CA ARG A 71 9.61 -8.52 -1.56
C ARG A 71 8.52 -9.31 -2.27
N LEU A 72 7.45 -8.63 -2.68
CA LEU A 72 6.30 -9.27 -3.33
C LEU A 72 6.69 -9.99 -4.62
N GLN A 73 7.62 -9.43 -5.40
CA GLN A 73 8.12 -10.10 -6.60
C GLN A 73 8.93 -11.37 -6.29
N ARG A 74 9.69 -11.41 -5.19
CA ARG A 74 10.43 -12.61 -4.79
C ARG A 74 9.51 -13.69 -4.24
N ASP A 75 8.50 -13.29 -3.46
CA ASP A 75 7.56 -14.22 -2.82
C ASP A 75 6.58 -14.84 -3.83
N ALA A 76 6.43 -14.25 -5.02
CA ALA A 76 5.60 -14.76 -6.11
C ALA A 76 6.29 -15.83 -6.99
N ILE A 77 7.57 -16.15 -6.73
CA ILE A 77 8.38 -17.15 -7.45
C ILE A 77 8.34 -18.48 -6.70
#